data_AF-A0A2E8BB92-F1
#
_entry.id   AF-A0A2E8BB92-F1
#
_cell.length_a   1.000
_cell.length_b   1.000
_cell.length_c   1.000
_cell.angle_alpha   90.00
_cell.angle_beta   90.00
_cell.angle_gamma   90.00
#
_symmetry.space_group_name_H-M   'P 1'
#
loop_
_entity.id
_entity.type
_entity.pdbx_description
1 polymer ?
#
loop_
_entity_poly.entity_id
_entity_poly.type
_entity_poly.pdbx_seq_one_letter_code
_entity_poly.pdbx_strand_id
1 'polypeptide(L)'
;MLNPYSGDAVEMSFERIERILRQRFGLIMSSMDAKKFGILIGEKPGQMRRTLALRMKRLLEKHGKKGYLLALEHVGPELIDFYPVDAFVNTACPRIAIDDAIKYAKPLITPFELEVALGEKKWELGYQFDEIP
;
A
#
# COMPACT_ATOMS: atom_id res chain seq x y z
N MET A 1 -18.92 -8.78 -12.97
CA MET A 1 -18.35 -7.56 -13.57
C MET A 1 -18.80 -7.50 -15.02
N LEU A 2 -19.77 -6.64 -15.31
CA LEU A 2 -20.30 -6.43 -16.66
C LEU A 2 -19.46 -5.35 -17.34
N ASN A 3 -18.93 -5.63 -18.53
CA ASN A 3 -18.31 -4.64 -19.38
C ASN A 3 -19.35 -4.12 -20.39
N PRO A 4 -19.85 -2.88 -20.25
CA PRO A 4 -20.90 -2.36 -21.13
C PRO A 4 -20.43 -2.13 -22.58
N TYR A 5 -19.12 -2.10 -22.83
CA TYR A 5 -18.57 -1.89 -24.16
C TYR A 5 -18.49 -3.19 -24.98
N SER A 6 -18.13 -4.31 -24.34
CA SER A 6 -18.06 -5.61 -25.01
C SER A 6 -19.32 -6.46 -24.83
N GLY A 7 -20.18 -6.11 -23.86
CA GLY A 7 -21.34 -6.92 -23.47
C GLY A 7 -21.00 -8.13 -22.60
N ASP A 8 -19.71 -8.37 -22.34
CA ASP A 8 -19.27 -9.51 -21.54
C ASP A 8 -19.60 -9.33 -20.06
N ALA A 9 -20.09 -10.39 -19.43
CA ALA A 9 -20.26 -10.48 -17.99
C ALA A 9 -19.34 -11.57 -17.44
N VAL A 10 -18.42 -11.19 -16.57
CA VAL A 10 -17.51 -12.11 -15.91
C VAL A 10 -17.78 -12.08 -14.41
N GLU A 11 -18.07 -13.23 -13.80
CA GLU A 11 -18.15 -13.32 -12.34
C GLU A 11 -16.76 -13.08 -11.72
N MET A 12 -16.70 -12.38 -10.59
CA MET A 12 -15.43 -12.36 -9.84
C MET A 12 -15.20 -13.75 -9.25
N SER A 13 -14.36 -14.55 -9.90
CA SER A 13 -14.02 -15.86 -9.38
C SER A 13 -13.28 -15.74 -8.05
N PHE A 14 -13.53 -16.70 -7.15
CA PHE A 14 -12.78 -16.85 -5.90
C PHE A 14 -11.27 -16.92 -6.14
N GLU A 15 -10.84 -17.60 -7.20
CA GLU A 15 -9.43 -17.69 -7.60
C GLU A 15 -8.80 -16.32 -7.87
N ARG A 16 -9.54 -15.40 -8.49
CA ARG A 16 -9.03 -14.05 -8.78
C ARG A 16 -8.85 -13.23 -7.51
N ILE A 17 -9.79 -13.34 -6.57
CA ILE A 17 -9.71 -12.68 -5.26
C ILE A 17 -8.54 -13.27 -4.46
N GLU A 18 -8.44 -14.59 -4.40
CA GLU A 18 -7.38 -15.30 -3.70
C GLU A 18 -6.00 -14.91 -4.24
N ARG A 19 -5.85 -14.81 -5.56
CA ARG A 19 -4.60 -14.38 -6.19
C ARG A 19 -4.18 -12.97 -5.73
N ILE A 20 -5.11 -12.03 -5.67
CA ILE A 20 -4.83 -10.67 -5.18
C ILE A 20 -4.40 -10.72 -3.72
N LEU A 21 -5.17 -11.39 -2.87
CA LEU A 21 -4.88 -11.50 -1.43
C LEU A 21 -3.53 -12.17 -1.17
N ARG A 22 -3.18 -13.21 -1.92
CA ARG A 22 -1.88 -13.89 -1.84
C ARG A 22 -0.72 -12.97 -2.21
N GLN A 23 -0.89 -12.15 -3.25
CA GLN A 23 0.11 -11.14 -3.62
C GLN A 23 0.27 -10.08 -2.53
N ARG A 24 -0.84 -9.57 -1.97
CA ARG A 24 -0.79 -8.61 -0.86
C ARG A 24 -0.09 -9.19 0.36
N PHE A 25 -0.42 -10.42 0.74
CA PHE A 25 0.22 -11.11 1.86
C PHE A 25 1.72 -11.31 1.63
N GLY A 26 2.14 -11.64 0.40
CA GLY A 26 3.56 -11.70 0.04
C GLY A 26 4.28 -10.35 0.25
N LEU A 27 3.65 -9.23 -0.13
CA LEU A 27 4.20 -7.89 0.09
C LEU A 27 4.30 -7.53 1.58
N ILE A 28 3.28 -7.88 2.38
CA ILE A 28 3.31 -7.73 3.84
C ILE A 28 4.52 -8.46 4.42
N MET A 29 4.66 -9.76 4.10
CA MET A 29 5.76 -10.60 4.60
C MET A 29 7.12 -10.03 4.21
N SER A 30 7.29 -9.58 2.96
CA SER A 30 8.53 -8.95 2.51
C SER A 30 8.87 -7.63 3.22
N SER A 31 7.86 -6.97 3.80
CA SER A 31 8.01 -5.71 4.52
C SER A 31 8.27 -5.89 6.03
N MET A 32 8.13 -7.10 6.57
CA MET A 32 8.32 -7.35 8.01
C MET A 32 9.75 -7.07 8.47
N ASP A 33 10.75 -7.44 7.66
CA ASP A 33 12.18 -7.25 7.96
C ASP A 33 12.71 -5.86 7.60
N ALA A 34 11.90 -5.02 6.93
CA ALA A 34 12.29 -3.68 6.54
C ALA A 34 12.59 -2.78 7.77
N LYS A 35 13.64 -1.98 7.70
CA LYS A 35 14.07 -1.08 8.79
C LYS A 35 13.77 0.39 8.47
N LYS A 36 13.76 0.75 7.19
CA LYS A 36 13.51 2.11 6.68
C LYS A 36 12.33 2.09 5.73
N PHE A 37 11.37 2.98 5.95
CA PHE A 37 10.16 3.10 5.17
C PHE A 37 10.03 4.50 4.58
N GLY A 38 9.66 4.58 3.30
CA GLY A 38 9.16 5.81 2.68
C GLY A 38 7.64 5.87 2.75
N ILE A 39 7.09 6.93 3.32
CA ILE A 39 5.65 7.14 3.47
C ILE A 39 5.21 8.16 2.43
N LEU A 40 4.47 7.71 1.43
CA LEU A 40 4.08 8.50 0.27
C LEU A 40 2.83 9.32 0.57
N ILE A 41 2.90 10.63 0.35
CA ILE A 41 1.80 11.58 0.50
C ILE A 41 1.48 12.16 -0.87
N GLY A 42 0.24 11.97 -1.34
CA GLY A 42 -0.21 12.57 -2.60
C GLY A 42 -0.53 14.05 -2.42
N GLU A 43 0.03 14.92 -3.26
CA GLU A 43 -0.26 16.37 -3.21
C GLU A 43 -1.56 16.76 -3.92
N LYS A 44 -2.10 15.87 -4.76
CA LYS A 44 -3.35 16.12 -5.49
C LYS A 44 -4.52 16.34 -4.53
N PRO A 45 -5.43 17.30 -4.82
CA PRO A 45 -6.66 17.48 -4.08
C PRO A 45 -7.42 16.15 -3.94
N GLY A 46 -7.84 15.80 -2.72
CA GLY A 46 -8.50 14.53 -2.40
C GLY A 46 -7.57 13.35 -2.08
N GLN A 47 -6.26 13.46 -2.31
CA GLN A 47 -5.28 12.40 -1.95
C GLN A 47 -4.39 12.76 -0.76
N MET A 48 -4.49 13.99 -0.27
CA MET A 48 -3.60 14.53 0.75
C MET A 48 -3.96 14.04 2.16
N ARG A 49 -3.61 12.80 2.49
CA ARG A 49 -3.89 12.16 3.80
C ARG A 49 -2.74 12.38 4.80
N ARG A 50 -2.34 13.64 5.01
CA ARG A 50 -1.19 14.04 5.86
C ARG A 50 -1.30 13.49 7.29
N THR A 51 -2.48 13.54 7.90
CA THR A 51 -2.71 13.03 9.27
C THR A 51 -2.45 11.53 9.35
N LEU A 52 -2.87 10.78 8.34
CA LEU A 52 -2.62 9.34 8.25
C LEU A 52 -1.13 9.05 8.07
N ALA A 53 -0.44 9.79 7.20
CA ALA A 53 1.00 9.65 6.99
C ALA A 53 1.79 9.89 8.28
N LEU A 54 1.44 10.93 9.04
CA LEU A 54 2.04 11.19 10.36
C LEU A 54 1.75 10.06 11.36
N ARG A 55 0.54 9.48 11.34
CA ARG A 55 0.20 8.31 12.16
C ARG A 55 1.06 7.11 11.79
N MET A 56 1.25 6.82 10.50
CA MET A 56 2.11 5.73 10.04
C MET A 56 3.57 5.94 10.44
N LYS A 57 4.07 7.18 10.37
CA LYS A 57 5.41 7.52 10.85
C LYS A 57 5.58 7.21 12.34
N ARG A 58 4.66 7.67 13.18
CA ARG A 58 4.68 7.40 14.62
C ARG A 58 4.58 5.90 14.92
N LEU A 59 3.79 5.18 14.13
CA LEU A 59 3.65 3.73 14.28
C LEU A 59 4.98 3.02 13.99
N LEU A 60 5.65 3.38 12.91
CA LEU A 60 6.98 2.85 12.59
C LEU A 60 8.00 3.14 13.69
N GLU A 61 8.02 4.38 14.20
CA GLU A 61 8.92 4.80 15.29
C GLU A 61 8.67 4.01 16.58
N LYS A 62 7.40 3.75 16.93
CA LYS A 62 7.02 2.90 18.08
C LYS A 62 7.59 1.48 17.96
N HIS A 63 7.71 0.97 16.74
CA HIS A 63 8.26 -0.36 16.43
C HIS A 63 9.77 -0.33 16.12
N GLY A 64 10.48 0.77 16.45
CA GLY A 64 11.92 0.90 16.25
C GLY A 64 12.36 1.00 14.78
N LYS A 65 11.43 1.26 13.86
CA LYS A 65 11.67 1.43 12.42
C LYS A 65 11.73 2.93 12.07
N LYS A 66 12.43 3.27 10.99
CA LYS A 66 12.57 4.67 10.52
C LYS A 66 11.52 4.96 9.44
N GLY A 67 10.72 6.01 9.61
CA GLY A 67 9.75 6.48 8.62
C GLY A 67 10.11 7.85 8.05
N TYR A 68 10.17 7.97 6.73
CA TYR A 68 10.45 9.21 5.99
C TYR A 68 9.20 9.65 5.22
N LEU A 69 8.75 10.89 5.39
CA LEU A 69 7.59 11.42 4.66
C LEU A 69 8.06 11.94 3.29
N LEU A 70 7.41 11.49 2.23
CA LEU A 70 7.69 11.87 0.85
C LEU A 70 6.42 12.44 0.23
N ALA A 71 6.36 13.77 0.06
CA ALA A 71 5.26 14.43 -0.62
C ALA A 71 5.54 14.48 -2.12
N LEU A 72 4.60 13.99 -2.92
CA LEU A 72 4.74 13.84 -4.37
C LEU A 72 3.42 14.18 -5.06
N GLU A 73 3.50 14.91 -6.17
CA GLU A 73 2.33 15.13 -7.04
C GLU A 73 1.98 13.86 -7.84
N HIS A 74 3.01 13.12 -8.28
CA HIS A 74 2.89 11.88 -9.03
C HIS A 74 3.69 10.77 -8.33
N VAL A 75 3.10 9.57 -8.26
CA VAL A 75 3.73 8.39 -7.69
C VAL A 75 3.94 7.39 -8.82
N GLY A 76 5.19 7.13 -9.17
CA GLY A 76 5.61 6.18 -10.18
C GLY A 76 6.93 5.51 -9.77
N PRO A 77 7.23 4.29 -10.26
CA PRO A 77 8.48 3.59 -9.93
C PRO A 77 9.72 4.45 -10.18
N GLU A 78 9.75 5.18 -11.29
CA GLU A 78 10.84 6.08 -11.67
C GLU A 78 11.06 7.25 -10.70
N LEU A 79 10.03 7.61 -9.93
CA LEU A 79 10.07 8.71 -8.96
C LEU A 79 10.36 8.26 -7.53
N ILE A 80 10.20 6.98 -7.21
CA ILE A 80 10.35 6.51 -5.82
C ILE A 80 11.41 5.43 -5.63
N ASP A 81 11.69 4.59 -6.63
CA ASP A 81 12.55 3.41 -6.44
C ASP A 81 13.99 3.76 -6.06
N PHE A 82 14.47 4.96 -6.42
CA PHE A 82 15.82 5.42 -6.07
C PHE A 82 15.99 5.80 -4.58
N TYR A 83 14.91 6.01 -3.81
CA TYR A 83 15.05 6.39 -2.40
C TYR A 83 15.67 5.25 -1.58
N PRO A 84 16.64 5.52 -0.69
CA PRO A 84 17.37 4.51 0.07
C PRO A 84 16.57 3.97 1.28
N VAL A 85 15.36 3.49 1.01
CA VAL A 85 14.44 2.81 1.93
C VAL A 85 14.24 1.36 1.50
N ASP A 86 13.77 0.53 2.43
CA ASP A 86 13.57 -0.90 2.21
C ASP A 86 12.16 -1.20 1.69
N ALA A 87 11.17 -0.41 2.11
CA ALA A 87 9.77 -0.54 1.69
C ALA A 87 9.06 0.82 1.67
N PHE A 88 7.89 0.87 1.03
CA PHE A 88 7.05 2.05 0.92
C PHE A 88 5.66 1.82 1.51
N VAL A 89 5.12 2.86 2.13
CA VAL A 89 3.75 2.92 2.66
C VAL A 89 2.99 3.95 1.84
N ASN A 90 1.98 3.52 1.10
CA ASN A 90 1.15 4.40 0.29
C ASN A 90 0.03 5.02 1.14
N THR A 91 0.07 6.35 1.35
CA THR A 91 -1.05 7.10 1.93
C THR A 91 -1.72 8.04 0.91
N ALA A 92 -1.35 7.93 -0.37
CA ALA A 92 -1.94 8.70 -1.47
C ALA A 92 -3.21 7.98 -2.00
N CYS A 93 -3.32 7.82 -3.33
CA CYS A 93 -4.41 7.06 -3.96
C CYS A 93 -4.32 5.56 -3.60
N PRO A 94 -5.36 4.97 -2.98
CA PRO A 94 -5.36 3.56 -2.55
C PRO A 94 -5.09 2.56 -3.67
N ARG A 95 -5.52 2.90 -4.89
CA ARG A 95 -5.40 2.02 -6.06
C ARG A 95 -3.97 1.77 -6.48
N ILE A 96 -3.03 2.69 -6.26
CA ILE A 96 -1.63 2.54 -6.67
C ILE A 96 -1.01 1.31 -6.02
N ALA A 97 -1.29 1.10 -4.74
CA ALA A 97 -0.71 -0.02 -4.02
C ALA A 97 -1.19 -1.36 -4.59
N ILE A 98 -2.41 -1.45 -5.14
CA ILE A 98 -3.04 -2.70 -5.59
C ILE A 98 -2.85 -2.92 -7.09
N ASP A 99 -3.13 -1.90 -7.90
CA ASP A 99 -3.16 -1.98 -9.36
C ASP A 99 -1.74 -1.95 -9.96
N ASP A 100 -0.82 -1.20 -9.34
CA ASP A 100 0.53 -0.95 -9.85
C ASP A 100 1.64 -1.64 -9.04
N ALA A 101 1.28 -2.45 -8.04
CA ALA A 101 2.23 -3.06 -7.09
C ALA A 101 3.41 -3.78 -7.76
N ILE A 102 3.15 -4.43 -8.89
CA ILE A 102 4.11 -5.26 -9.63
C ILE A 102 5.20 -4.41 -10.32
N LYS A 103 4.95 -3.12 -10.52
CA LYS A 103 5.86 -2.21 -11.24
C LYS A 103 6.99 -1.67 -10.36
N TYR A 104 6.83 -1.72 -9.03
CA TYR A 104 7.80 -1.15 -8.08
C TYR A 104 8.88 -2.16 -7.73
N ALA A 105 10.13 -1.71 -7.71
CA ALA A 105 11.26 -2.57 -7.32
C ALA A 105 11.24 -2.94 -5.83
N LYS A 106 10.56 -2.15 -5.00
CA LYS A 106 10.48 -2.31 -3.54
C LYS A 106 9.03 -2.52 -3.10
N PRO A 107 8.79 -3.24 -1.99
CA PRO A 107 7.43 -3.48 -1.51
C PRO A 107 6.66 -2.17 -1.29
N LEU A 108 5.48 -2.07 -1.90
CA LEU A 108 4.55 -0.95 -1.73
C LEU A 108 3.27 -1.45 -1.06
N ILE A 109 3.12 -1.11 0.22
CA ILE A 109 2.02 -1.57 1.07
C ILE A 109 1.07 -0.42 1.48
N THR A 110 -0.15 -0.77 1.83
CA THR A 110 -1.17 0.15 2.34
C THR A 110 -0.98 0.39 3.85
N PRO A 111 -1.69 1.38 4.44
CA PRO A 111 -1.64 1.63 5.87
C PRO A 111 -2.12 0.43 6.70
N PHE A 112 -3.18 -0.26 6.24
CA PHE A 112 -3.69 -1.47 6.89
C PHE A 112 -2.64 -2.58 6.89
N GLU A 113 -1.98 -2.78 5.76
CA GLU A 113 -0.95 -3.82 5.61
C GLU A 113 0.30 -3.53 6.43
N LEU A 114 0.66 -2.26 6.60
CA LEU A 114 1.70 -1.88 7.54
C LEU A 114 1.31 -2.27 8.97
N GLU A 115 0.07 -2.01 9.39
CA GLU A 115 -0.42 -2.41 10.71
C GLU A 115 -0.36 -3.94 10.89
N VAL A 116 -0.65 -4.72 9.84
CA VAL A 116 -0.48 -6.18 9.85
C VAL A 116 1.00 -6.57 9.92
N ALA A 117 1.87 -5.96 9.12
CA ALA A 117 3.31 -6.23 9.11
C ALA A 117 3.99 -5.94 10.45
N LEU A 118 3.46 -4.97 11.21
CA LEU A 118 3.92 -4.60 12.54
C LEU A 118 3.21 -5.37 13.67
N GLY A 119 2.25 -6.25 13.35
CA GLY A 119 1.50 -7.04 14.34
C GLY A 119 0.45 -6.26 15.13
N GLU A 120 0.11 -5.04 14.72
CA GLU A 120 -0.96 -4.21 15.33
C GLU A 120 -2.35 -4.69 14.88
N LYS A 121 -2.43 -5.36 13.72
CA LYS A 121 -3.63 -6.01 13.21
C LYS A 121 -3.35 -7.46 12.81
N LYS A 122 -4.39 -8.28 12.85
CA LYS A 122 -4.37 -9.68 12.44
C LYS A 122 -4.96 -9.82 11.05
N TRP A 123 -4.23 -10.47 10.15
CA TRP A 123 -4.68 -10.74 8.78
C TRP A 123 -5.97 -11.58 8.75
N GLU A 124 -6.08 -12.50 9.70
CA GLU A 124 -7.16 -13.48 9.83
C GLU A 124 -8.51 -12.85 10.18
N LEU A 125 -8.51 -11.62 10.72
CA LEU A 125 -9.74 -10.89 11.03
C LEU A 125 -10.38 -10.23 9.80
N GLY A 126 -9.77 -10.41 8.63
CA GLY A 126 -10.27 -9.92 7.35
C GLY A 126 -9.38 -8.81 6.78
N TYR A 127 -9.02 -8.96 5.51
CA TYR A 127 -8.27 -7.94 4.77
C TYR A 127 -9.16 -6.72 4.48
N GLN A 128 -8.63 -5.53 4.77
CA GLN A 128 -9.32 -4.28 4.49
C GLN A 128 -8.64 -3.56 3.33
N PHE A 129 -9.42 -3.24 2.30
CA PHE A 129 -8.99 -2.33 1.25
C PHE A 129 -8.85 -0.93 1.83
N ASP A 130 -7.83 -0.20 1.38
CA ASP A 130 -7.64 1.18 1.79
C ASP A 130 -8.65 2.09 1.08
N GLU A 131 -9.26 2.99 1.84
CA GLU A 131 -10.32 3.87 1.37
C GLU A 131 -10.02 5.33 1.80
N ILE A 132 -10.46 6.27 0.96
CA ILE A 132 -10.44 7.70 1.30
C ILE A 132 -11.87 8.07 1.68
N PRO A 133 -12.13 8.45 2.95
CA PRO A 133 -13.44 8.92 3.39
C PRO A 133 -13.77 10.32 2.84
#